data_AF-A0A3B9Z7M1-F1
#
_entry.id   AF-A0A3B9Z7M1-F1
#
_cell.length_a   1.000
_cell.length_b   1.000
_cell.length_c   1.000
_cell.angle_alpha   90.00
_cell.angle_beta   90.00
_cell.angle_gamma   90.00
#
_symmetry.space_group_name_H-M   'P 1'
#
loop_
_entity.id
_entity.type
_entity.pdbx_description
1 polymer ?
#
loop_
_entity_poly.entity_id
_entity_poly.type
_entity_poly.pdbx_seq_one_letter_code
_entity_poly.pdbx_strand_id
1 'polypeptide(L)'
;KDAMYLSSNQLVKVEMQQSLLDDGFTDWLKYLDTIWDRCEKKVDNEYTMTPEDFYIYHILHMAKHFINGGIGLRHVLDTGVIKKHYQDLDSVYTEKIFKELSLDKFEQNISRLCKYWFEDFIPSDKEVIDLISEYIFENGAFGNISQQSANEAATGSTSSTKEKIFPSKQTMANYYGDIITNHPSTIPFYWVRLTFERIFKNHDKTKIKIKSISNVSEAQKEKTKQLFEICGLK
;
A
#
# COMPACT_ATOMS: atom_id res chain seq x y z
N LYS A 1 -9.15 -0.61 11.48
CA LYS A 1 -7.87 -1.08 12.07
C LYS A 1 -7.97 -2.59 12.07
N ASP A 2 -7.11 -3.25 11.32
CA ASP A 2 -7.26 -4.66 10.98
C ASP A 2 -7.28 -5.51 12.25
N ALA A 3 -8.21 -6.45 12.29
CA ALA A 3 -8.39 -7.31 13.45
C ALA A 3 -7.35 -8.44 13.34
N MET A 4 -6.22 -8.25 14.02
CA MET A 4 -5.20 -9.28 14.17
C MET A 4 -5.58 -10.19 15.33
N TYR A 5 -5.89 -11.44 15.02
CA TYR A 5 -6.17 -12.49 16.00
C TYR A 5 -4.90 -13.30 16.22
N LEU A 6 -4.51 -13.44 17.48
CA LEU A 6 -3.48 -14.37 17.91
C LEU A 6 -4.19 -15.65 18.34
N SER A 7 -3.92 -16.77 17.68
CA SER A 7 -4.34 -18.07 18.20
C SER A 7 -3.64 -18.29 19.54
N SER A 8 -4.40 -18.61 20.59
CA SER A 8 -3.83 -18.84 21.91
C SER A 8 -2.92 -20.07 21.98
N ASN A 9 -3.04 -20.99 21.00
CA ASN A 9 -2.39 -22.31 21.03
C ASN A 9 -1.42 -22.54 19.88
N GLN A 10 -1.36 -21.66 18.89
CA GLN A 10 -0.41 -21.72 17.78
C GLN A 10 0.23 -20.35 17.65
N LEU A 11 1.55 -20.27 17.51
CA LEU A 11 2.31 -19.02 17.30
C LEU A 11 1.98 -18.32 15.95
N VAL A 12 0.77 -18.52 15.44
CA VAL A 12 0.26 -18.02 14.17
C VAL A 12 -0.55 -16.76 14.44
N LYS A 13 -0.19 -15.71 13.73
CA LYS A 13 -0.96 -14.47 13.65
C LYS A 13 -1.90 -14.59 12.45
N VAL A 14 -3.19 -14.39 12.69
CA VAL A 14 -4.20 -14.31 11.65
C VAL A 14 -4.62 -12.85 11.52
N GLU A 15 -4.44 -12.28 10.34
CA GLU A 15 -4.92 -10.95 10.02
C GLU A 15 -6.21 -11.08 9.20
N MET A 16 -7.33 -10.62 9.76
CA MET A 16 -8.60 -10.60 9.04
C MET A 16 -8.83 -9.22 8.44
N GLN A 17 -8.97 -9.19 7.11
CA GLN A 17 -9.23 -7.98 6.33
C GLN A 17 -10.66 -8.05 5.77
N GLN A 18 -11.50 -7.08 6.13
CA GLN A 18 -12.85 -6.93 5.59
C GLN A 18 -12.87 -6.18 4.26
N SER A 19 -11.86 -5.33 4.04
CA SER A 19 -11.56 -4.68 2.77
C SER A 19 -10.08 -4.84 2.48
N LEU A 20 -9.74 -5.03 1.21
CA LEU A 20 -8.37 -5.19 0.74
C LEU A 20 -7.65 -3.85 0.48
N LEU A 21 -8.40 -2.73 0.48
CA LEU A 21 -7.90 -1.38 0.24
C LEU A 21 -8.62 -0.33 1.10
N ASP A 22 -7.96 0.83 1.24
CA ASP A 22 -8.54 2.02 1.87
C ASP A 22 -9.30 2.85 0.82
N ASP A 23 -10.34 3.58 1.24
CA ASP A 23 -11.29 4.40 0.43
C ASP A 23 -10.67 5.43 -0.54
N GLY A 24 -9.35 5.62 -0.55
CA GLY A 24 -8.63 6.57 -1.40
C GLY A 24 -8.33 6.10 -2.83
N PHE A 25 -8.52 4.81 -3.13
CA PHE A 25 -8.17 4.21 -4.42
C PHE A 25 -9.42 3.66 -5.13
N THR A 26 -10.26 4.56 -5.62
CA THR A 26 -11.62 4.23 -6.10
C THR A 26 -11.67 3.19 -7.23
N ASP A 27 -10.85 3.34 -8.27
CA ASP A 27 -10.81 2.37 -9.38
C ASP A 27 -10.29 1.00 -8.94
N TRP A 28 -9.29 1.00 -8.06
CA TRP A 28 -8.70 -0.21 -7.50
C TRP A 28 -9.66 -0.93 -6.55
N LEU A 29 -10.41 -0.18 -5.74
CA LEU A 29 -11.47 -0.70 -4.88
C LEU A 29 -12.56 -1.35 -5.71
N LYS A 30 -13.01 -0.71 -6.80
CA LYS A 30 -14.04 -1.26 -7.67
C LYS A 30 -13.65 -2.63 -8.26
N TYR A 31 -12.37 -2.81 -8.62
CA TYR A 31 -11.87 -4.10 -9.07
C TYR A 31 -11.93 -5.17 -7.95
N LEU A 32 -11.55 -4.80 -6.73
CA LEU A 32 -11.48 -5.71 -5.58
C LEU A 32 -12.84 -5.97 -4.91
N ASP A 33 -13.82 -5.08 -5.03
CA ASP A 33 -15.16 -5.26 -4.46
C ASP A 33 -15.86 -6.51 -5.02
N THR A 34 -15.52 -6.88 -6.25
CA THR A 34 -16.08 -8.05 -6.95
C THR A 34 -15.17 -9.27 -6.90
N ILE A 35 -14.08 -9.23 -6.12
CA ILE A 35 -13.07 -10.31 -6.10
C ILE A 35 -13.65 -11.63 -5.62
N TRP A 36 -14.57 -11.60 -4.66
CA TRP A 36 -15.21 -12.80 -4.10
C TRP A 36 -16.04 -13.56 -5.13
N ASP A 37 -16.60 -12.88 -6.13
CA ASP A 37 -17.36 -13.52 -7.21
C ASP A 37 -16.47 -14.33 -8.15
N ARG A 38 -15.15 -14.06 -8.15
CA ARG A 38 -14.14 -14.74 -8.96
C ARG A 38 -13.26 -15.71 -8.16
N CYS A 39 -13.41 -15.75 -6.83
CA CYS A 39 -12.67 -16.70 -6.01
C CYS A 39 -13.14 -18.13 -6.28
N GLU A 40 -12.19 -19.05 -6.36
CA GLU A 40 -12.44 -20.47 -6.58
C GLU A 40 -12.40 -21.22 -5.25
N LYS A 41 -13.34 -22.14 -5.07
CA LYS A 41 -13.33 -23.05 -3.93
C LYS A 41 -12.16 -24.03 -4.04
N LYS A 42 -11.28 -24.08 -3.04
CA LYS A 42 -10.19 -25.06 -2.96
C LYS A 42 -10.62 -26.33 -2.23
N VAL A 43 -10.74 -26.25 -0.90
CA VAL A 43 -11.11 -27.38 -0.03
C VAL A 43 -12.04 -26.86 1.07
N ASP A 44 -13.06 -27.64 1.45
CA ASP A 44 -14.00 -27.34 2.53
C ASP A 44 -14.67 -25.95 2.43
N ASN A 45 -14.18 -24.98 3.20
CA ASN A 45 -14.67 -23.59 3.24
C ASN A 45 -13.59 -22.59 2.80
N GLU A 46 -12.51 -23.06 2.17
CA GLU A 46 -11.43 -22.25 1.64
C GLU A 46 -11.76 -21.79 0.21
N TYR A 47 -11.67 -20.49 -0.01
CA TYR A 47 -11.82 -19.84 -1.31
C TYR A 47 -10.56 -19.03 -1.57
N THR A 48 -9.98 -19.18 -2.77
CA THR A 48 -8.75 -18.50 -3.16
C THR A 48 -8.97 -17.72 -4.44
N MET A 49 -8.29 -16.59 -4.60
CA MET A 49 -8.22 -15.91 -5.89
C MET A 49 -7.60 -16.83 -6.96
N THR A 50 -7.95 -16.59 -8.21
CA THR A 50 -7.21 -17.17 -9.35
C THR A 50 -5.75 -16.67 -9.30
N PRO A 51 -4.79 -17.40 -9.90
CA PRO A 51 -3.40 -16.94 -9.99
C PRO A 51 -3.25 -15.51 -10.56
N GLU A 52 -4.03 -15.19 -11.59
CA GLU A 52 -4.07 -13.88 -12.23
C GLU A 52 -4.60 -12.80 -11.28
N ASP A 53 -5.75 -13.04 -10.66
CA ASP A 53 -6.34 -12.10 -9.69
C ASP A 53 -5.42 -11.90 -8.48
N PHE A 54 -4.76 -12.95 -7.99
CA PHE A 54 -3.80 -12.86 -6.90
C PHE A 54 -2.58 -12.03 -7.30
N TYR A 55 -2.06 -12.21 -8.51
CA TYR A 55 -0.96 -11.40 -9.01
C TYR A 55 -1.35 -9.93 -9.18
N ILE A 56 -2.53 -9.66 -9.74
CA ILE A 56 -3.06 -8.30 -9.89
C ILE A 56 -3.21 -7.65 -8.51
N TYR A 57 -3.82 -8.36 -7.55
CA TYR A 57 -3.96 -7.89 -6.17
C TYR A 57 -2.60 -7.58 -5.54
N HIS A 58 -1.60 -8.45 -5.72
CA HIS A 58 -0.26 -8.24 -5.18
C HIS A 58 0.40 -6.97 -5.73
N ILE A 59 0.37 -6.77 -7.05
CA ILE A 59 0.93 -5.56 -7.69
C ILE A 59 0.17 -4.31 -7.25
N LEU A 60 -1.15 -4.38 -7.20
CA LEU A 60 -2.00 -3.29 -6.73
C LEU A 60 -1.66 -2.91 -5.28
N HIS A 61 -1.61 -3.89 -4.38
CA HIS A 61 -1.29 -3.66 -2.97
C HIS A 61 0.11 -3.09 -2.78
N MET A 62 1.07 -3.56 -3.59
CA MET A 62 2.42 -3.01 -3.63
C MET A 62 2.43 -1.56 -4.15
N ALA A 63 1.63 -1.22 -5.18
CA ALA A 63 1.48 0.15 -5.68
C ALA A 63 0.88 1.09 -4.62
N LYS A 64 -0.11 0.61 -3.86
CA LYS A 64 -0.68 1.31 -2.70
C LYS A 64 0.40 1.65 -1.67
N HIS A 65 1.24 0.68 -1.29
CA HIS A 65 2.35 0.93 -0.37
C HIS A 65 3.38 1.88 -0.98
N PHE A 66 3.70 1.72 -2.27
CA PHE A 66 4.63 2.59 -2.98
C PHE A 66 4.19 4.06 -2.93
N ILE A 67 2.90 4.33 -3.08
CA ILE A 67 2.32 5.67 -2.97
C ILE A 67 2.29 6.14 -1.51
N ASN A 68 1.87 5.29 -0.58
CA ASN A 68 1.59 5.74 0.80
C ASN A 68 2.81 5.78 1.73
N GLY A 69 3.66 4.76 1.69
CA GLY A 69 4.73 4.53 2.67
C GLY A 69 6.09 4.16 2.09
N GLY A 70 6.12 3.87 0.79
CA GLY A 70 7.22 3.23 0.09
C GLY A 70 7.15 1.70 0.16
N ILE A 71 7.92 1.06 -0.72
CA ILE A 71 8.10 -0.40 -0.75
C ILE A 71 9.56 -0.74 -0.47
N GLY A 72 9.76 -1.90 0.14
CA GLY A 72 11.08 -2.46 0.39
C GLY A 72 11.31 -3.80 -0.30
N LEU A 73 12.48 -4.38 -0.05
CA LEU A 73 13.01 -5.60 -0.65
C LEU A 73 12.03 -6.78 -0.62
N ARG A 74 11.22 -6.90 0.45
CA ARG A 74 10.27 -8.01 0.60
C ARG A 74 9.24 -8.05 -0.52
N HIS A 75 8.75 -6.88 -0.95
CA HIS A 75 7.73 -6.79 -2.01
C HIS A 75 8.26 -7.29 -3.36
N VAL A 76 9.53 -6.96 -3.68
CA VAL A 76 10.18 -7.43 -4.91
C VAL A 76 10.43 -8.93 -4.85
N LEU A 77 10.89 -9.44 -3.71
CA LEU A 77 11.08 -10.87 -3.49
C LEU A 77 9.78 -11.66 -3.65
N ASP A 78 8.70 -11.19 -3.01
CA ASP A 78 7.39 -11.82 -3.12
C ASP A 78 6.89 -11.81 -4.58
N THR A 79 7.13 -10.71 -5.32
CA THR A 79 6.84 -10.64 -6.77
C THR A 79 7.63 -11.70 -7.56
N GLY A 80 8.94 -11.84 -7.29
CA GLY A 80 9.78 -12.85 -7.93
C GLY A 80 9.31 -14.28 -7.62
N VAL A 81 8.90 -14.56 -6.38
CA VAL A 81 8.33 -15.86 -5.99
C VAL A 81 7.03 -16.15 -6.73
N ILE A 82 6.11 -15.17 -6.81
CA ILE A 82 4.85 -15.29 -7.54
C ILE A 82 5.09 -15.61 -9.01
N LYS A 83 5.95 -14.83 -9.70
CA LYS A 83 6.25 -15.04 -11.13
C LYS A 83 6.97 -16.36 -11.40
N LYS A 84 7.80 -16.82 -10.46
CA LYS A 84 8.46 -18.14 -10.57
C LYS A 84 7.50 -19.30 -10.37
N HIS A 85 6.51 -19.14 -9.48
CA HIS A 85 5.55 -20.18 -9.14
C HIS A 85 4.43 -20.30 -10.18
N TYR A 86 3.85 -19.17 -10.62
CA TYR A 86 2.80 -19.13 -11.63
C TYR A 86 3.40 -18.79 -13.01
N GLN A 87 3.79 -19.82 -13.75
CA GLN A 87 4.44 -19.66 -15.06
C GLN A 87 3.45 -19.44 -16.22
N ASP A 88 2.20 -19.90 -16.05
CA ASP A 88 1.18 -19.91 -17.10
C ASP A 88 0.07 -18.86 -16.87
N LEU A 89 0.43 -17.71 -16.27
CA LEU A 89 -0.52 -16.61 -16.09
C LEU A 89 -1.03 -16.13 -17.45
N ASP A 90 -2.33 -15.90 -17.57
CA ASP A 90 -2.91 -15.26 -18.76
C ASP A 90 -2.39 -13.81 -18.87
N SER A 91 -1.36 -13.63 -19.71
CA SER A 91 -0.73 -12.33 -19.93
C SER A 91 -1.66 -11.34 -20.60
N VAL A 92 -2.59 -11.81 -21.45
CA VAL A 92 -3.56 -10.93 -22.14
C VAL A 92 -4.55 -10.38 -21.13
N TYR A 93 -5.07 -11.23 -20.25
CA TYR A 93 -5.96 -10.81 -19.18
C TYR A 93 -5.26 -9.85 -18.20
N THR A 94 -4.09 -10.24 -17.67
CA THR A 94 -3.39 -9.44 -16.67
C THR A 94 -2.94 -8.08 -17.22
N GLU A 95 -2.37 -8.02 -18.44
CA GLU A 95 -2.01 -6.75 -19.09
C GLU A 95 -3.22 -5.84 -19.33
N LYS A 96 -4.37 -6.42 -19.70
CA LYS A 96 -5.61 -5.65 -19.87
C LYS A 96 -6.02 -5.00 -18.55
N ILE A 97 -6.06 -5.77 -17.45
CA ILE A 97 -6.45 -5.24 -16.14
C ILE A 97 -5.44 -4.21 -15.64
N PHE A 98 -4.13 -4.43 -15.80
CA PHE A 98 -3.14 -3.43 -15.39
C PHE A 98 -3.28 -2.11 -16.15
N LYS A 99 -3.61 -2.14 -17.45
CA LYS A 99 -3.92 -0.93 -18.22
C LYS A 99 -5.19 -0.23 -17.72
N GLU A 100 -6.25 -0.98 -17.45
CA GLU A 100 -7.50 -0.44 -16.89
C GLU A 100 -7.29 0.23 -15.53
N LEU A 101 -6.39 -0.31 -14.70
CA LEU A 101 -6.06 0.22 -13.38
C LEU A 101 -4.91 1.26 -13.37
N SER A 102 -4.36 1.60 -14.55
CA SER A 102 -3.18 2.47 -14.70
C SER A 102 -1.95 1.98 -13.90
N LEU A 103 -1.77 0.66 -13.84
CA LEU A 103 -0.68 -0.03 -13.14
C LEU A 103 0.33 -0.70 -14.08
N ASP A 104 0.11 -0.61 -15.40
CA ASP A 104 0.92 -1.29 -16.42
C ASP A 104 2.40 -0.89 -16.36
N LYS A 105 2.71 0.40 -16.23
CA LYS A 105 4.11 0.87 -16.10
C LYS A 105 4.75 0.40 -14.79
N PHE A 106 4.00 0.45 -13.70
CA PHE A 106 4.48 0.02 -12.40
C PHE A 106 4.80 -1.47 -12.39
N GLU A 107 3.87 -2.31 -12.89
CA GLU A 107 4.10 -3.75 -13.04
C GLU A 107 5.33 -4.03 -13.91
N GLN A 108 5.42 -3.40 -15.08
CA GLN A 108 6.51 -3.64 -16.02
C GLN A 108 7.87 -3.32 -15.39
N ASN A 109 7.99 -2.19 -14.69
CA ASN A 109 9.22 -1.80 -14.03
C ASN A 109 9.60 -2.77 -12.91
N ILE A 110 8.64 -3.21 -12.08
CA ILE A 110 8.93 -4.18 -11.01
C ILE A 110 9.25 -5.57 -11.58
N SER A 111 8.57 -5.99 -12.64
CA SER A 111 8.86 -7.24 -13.33
C SER A 111 10.26 -7.24 -13.95
N ARG A 112 10.67 -6.13 -14.58
CA ARG A 112 12.03 -5.96 -15.12
C ARG A 112 13.07 -5.90 -14.00
N LEU A 113 12.76 -5.25 -12.89
CA LEU A 113 13.60 -5.26 -11.70
C LEU A 113 13.79 -6.69 -11.15
N CYS A 114 12.72 -7.48 -11.04
CA CYS A 114 12.80 -8.87 -10.59
C CYS A 114 13.71 -9.70 -11.51
N LYS A 115 13.55 -9.56 -12.83
CA LYS A 115 14.43 -10.22 -13.81
C LYS A 115 15.88 -9.77 -13.65
N TYR A 116 16.12 -8.47 -13.48
CA TYR A 116 17.47 -7.94 -13.28
C TYR A 116 18.13 -8.44 -11.99
N TRP A 117 17.36 -8.66 -10.92
CA TRP A 117 17.90 -9.12 -9.64
C TRP A 117 18.04 -10.64 -9.53
N PHE A 118 17.17 -11.41 -10.16
CA PHE A 118 17.05 -12.86 -9.94
C PHE A 118 17.27 -13.72 -11.19
N GLU A 119 17.46 -13.11 -12.36
CA GLU A 119 17.69 -13.78 -13.64
C GLU A 119 18.85 -13.10 -14.40
N ASP A 120 19.29 -13.71 -15.50
CA ASP A 120 20.34 -13.15 -16.37
C ASP A 120 19.77 -12.12 -17.36
N PHE A 121 19.13 -11.07 -16.84
CA PHE A 121 18.52 -10.01 -17.64
C PHE A 121 19.18 -8.65 -17.37
N ILE A 122 19.61 -7.95 -18.44
CA ILE A 122 20.10 -6.57 -18.34
C ILE A 122 19.11 -5.65 -19.06
N PRO A 123 18.40 -4.75 -18.35
CA PRO A 123 17.47 -3.81 -18.97
C PRO A 123 18.21 -2.78 -19.84
N SER A 124 17.60 -2.39 -20.97
CA SER A 124 18.15 -1.39 -21.89
C SER A 124 18.19 0.03 -21.30
N ASP A 125 17.36 0.31 -20.30
CA ASP A 125 17.25 1.55 -19.54
C ASP A 125 17.71 1.33 -18.10
N LYS A 126 18.88 0.70 -17.94
CA LYS A 126 19.44 0.28 -16.66
C LYS A 126 19.44 1.40 -15.62
N GLU A 127 19.65 2.65 -16.03
CA GLU A 127 19.61 3.82 -15.15
C GLU A 127 18.26 3.98 -14.45
N VAL A 128 17.15 3.70 -15.13
CA VAL A 128 15.79 3.76 -14.56
C VAL A 128 15.61 2.65 -13.53
N ILE A 129 16.03 1.43 -13.86
CA ILE A 129 15.92 0.27 -12.97
C ILE A 129 16.85 0.42 -11.75
N ASP A 130 18.03 1.02 -11.92
CA ASP A 130 18.95 1.34 -10.83
C ASP A 130 18.36 2.39 -9.88
N LEU A 131 17.65 3.42 -10.40
CA LEU A 131 16.94 4.40 -9.55
C LEU A 131 15.86 3.75 -8.69
N ILE A 132 15.07 2.83 -9.27
CA ILE A 132 14.07 2.07 -8.51
C ILE A 132 14.76 1.14 -7.50
N SER A 133 15.88 0.52 -7.89
CA SER A 133 16.66 -0.34 -6.99
C SER A 133 17.15 0.42 -5.76
N GLU A 134 17.77 1.58 -5.97
CA GLU A 134 18.28 2.44 -4.89
C GLU A 134 17.15 2.83 -3.93
N TYR A 135 16.00 3.26 -4.46
CA TYR A 135 14.82 3.56 -3.67
C TYR A 135 14.40 2.38 -2.78
N ILE A 136 14.37 1.17 -3.32
CA ILE A 136 13.95 -0.02 -2.57
C ILE A 136 14.94 -0.38 -1.47
N PHE A 137 16.24 -0.26 -1.74
CA PHE A 137 17.28 -0.49 -0.73
C PHE A 137 17.25 0.54 0.40
N GLU A 138 17.03 1.83 0.08
CA GLU A 138 16.84 2.91 1.06
C GLU A 138 15.64 2.65 1.99
N ASN A 139 14.65 1.90 1.52
CA ASN A 139 13.41 1.58 2.21
C ASN A 139 13.44 0.30 3.06
N GLY A 140 14.55 -0.43 3.06
CA GLY A 140 14.69 -1.66 3.84
C GLY A 140 13.73 -2.76 3.38
N ALA A 141 13.17 -3.54 4.32
CA ALA A 141 12.34 -4.69 3.97
C ALA A 141 10.91 -4.29 3.54
N PHE A 142 10.29 -3.32 4.22
CA PHE A 142 8.86 -3.03 4.11
C PHE A 142 8.53 -1.57 3.73
N GLY A 143 9.51 -0.68 3.60
CA GLY A 143 9.27 0.76 3.61
C GLY A 143 9.68 1.40 4.94
N ASN A 144 9.78 2.73 4.97
CA ASN A 144 10.18 3.46 6.17
C ASN A 144 9.42 4.79 6.33
N ILE A 145 9.42 5.33 7.56
CA ILE A 145 8.68 6.55 7.92
C ILE A 145 9.23 7.80 7.21
N SER A 146 10.53 7.83 6.91
CA SER A 146 11.14 8.93 6.16
C SER A 146 10.59 8.99 4.75
N GLN A 147 10.51 7.85 4.07
CA GLN A 147 9.96 7.76 2.72
C GLN A 147 8.45 8.03 2.70
N GLN A 148 7.70 7.51 3.67
CA GLN A 148 6.30 7.89 3.85
C GLN A 148 6.13 9.43 3.88
N SER A 149 7.01 10.13 4.59
CA SER A 149 6.95 11.59 4.67
C SER A 149 7.30 12.26 3.35
N ALA A 150 8.29 11.74 2.61
CA ALA A 150 8.66 12.22 1.28
C ALA A 150 7.53 12.01 0.27
N ASN A 151 6.85 10.86 0.32
CA ASN A 151 5.67 10.56 -0.48
C ASN A 151 4.52 11.54 -0.18
N GLU A 152 4.17 11.72 1.10
CA GLU A 152 3.13 12.67 1.52
C GLU A 152 3.44 14.10 1.02
N ALA A 153 4.71 14.50 1.02
CA ALA A 153 5.16 15.80 0.50
C ALA A 153 5.13 15.88 -1.03
N ALA A 154 5.39 14.77 -1.73
CA ALA A 154 5.40 14.69 -3.19
C ALA A 154 3.98 14.73 -3.78
N THR A 155 3.03 14.01 -3.18
CA THR A 155 1.61 14.01 -3.57
C THR A 155 0.84 15.24 -3.07
N GLY A 156 1.40 15.97 -2.11
CA GLY A 156 0.69 17.06 -1.42
C GLY A 156 -0.36 16.55 -0.43
N SER A 157 -0.37 15.25 -0.09
CA SER A 157 -1.32 14.64 0.83
C SER A 157 -0.98 14.87 2.32
N THR A 158 -0.19 15.89 2.64
CA THR A 158 0.14 16.22 4.03
C THR A 158 -1.12 16.62 4.77
N SER A 159 -1.68 15.69 5.55
CA SER A 159 -2.83 15.97 6.40
C SER A 159 -2.48 17.11 7.36
N SER A 160 -3.24 18.19 7.25
CA SER A 160 -3.03 19.39 8.05
C SER A 160 -3.19 19.07 9.54
N THR A 161 -2.57 19.85 10.42
CA THR A 161 -2.74 19.70 11.87
C THR A 161 -4.22 19.75 12.27
N LYS A 162 -5.04 20.51 11.52
CA LYS A 162 -6.49 20.59 11.71
C LYS A 162 -7.20 19.28 11.37
N GLU A 163 -6.90 18.66 10.22
CA GLU A 163 -7.48 17.37 9.83
C GLU A 163 -7.06 16.24 10.76
N LYS A 164 -5.88 16.35 11.37
CA LYS A 164 -5.43 15.42 12.40
C LYS A 164 -6.27 15.55 13.67
N ILE A 165 -6.49 16.76 14.18
CA ILE A 165 -7.22 16.98 15.44
C ILE A 165 -8.74 16.80 15.24
N PHE A 166 -9.24 17.23 14.09
CA PHE A 166 -10.66 17.20 13.72
C PHE A 166 -10.87 16.48 12.37
N PRO A 167 -10.68 15.14 12.32
CA PRO A 167 -10.96 14.38 11.10
C PRO A 167 -12.41 14.54 10.64
N SER A 168 -12.63 14.43 9.32
CA SER A 168 -13.96 14.54 8.72
C SER A 168 -14.91 13.46 9.24
N LYS A 169 -16.23 13.67 9.10
CA LYS A 169 -17.23 12.65 9.47
C LYS A 169 -16.95 11.30 8.80
N GLN A 170 -16.56 11.31 7.53
CA GLN A 170 -16.21 10.10 6.78
C GLN A 170 -15.01 9.38 7.41
N THR A 171 -13.93 10.10 7.69
CA THR A 171 -12.76 9.52 8.38
C THR A 171 -13.13 8.97 9.77
N MET A 172 -14.01 9.66 10.50
CA MET A 172 -14.49 9.19 11.81
C MET A 172 -15.37 7.95 11.67
N ALA A 173 -16.22 7.87 10.65
CA ALA A 173 -16.99 6.66 10.34
C ALA A 173 -16.07 5.48 10.02
N ASN A 174 -14.96 5.69 9.31
CA ASN A 174 -14.01 4.62 9.02
C ASN A 174 -13.30 4.10 10.28
N TYR A 175 -13.07 4.95 11.29
CA TYR A 175 -12.44 4.54 12.55
C TYR A 175 -13.38 3.82 13.52
N TYR A 176 -14.65 4.21 13.54
CA TYR A 176 -15.60 3.83 14.60
C TYR A 176 -16.87 3.17 14.08
N GLY A 177 -16.98 3.00 12.76
CA GLY A 177 -18.11 2.38 12.08
C GLY A 177 -19.44 3.09 12.35
N ASP A 178 -20.47 2.27 12.48
CA ASP A 178 -21.88 2.66 12.56
C ASP A 178 -22.20 3.63 13.70
N ILE A 179 -21.40 3.65 14.78
CA ILE A 179 -21.61 4.57 15.90
C ILE A 179 -21.55 6.03 15.43
N ILE A 180 -20.58 6.36 14.58
CA ILE A 180 -20.42 7.72 14.05
C ILE A 180 -21.42 8.00 12.92
N THR A 181 -21.74 6.98 12.13
CA THR A 181 -22.72 7.10 11.04
C THR A 181 -24.12 7.40 11.59
N ASN A 182 -24.55 6.65 12.60
CA ASN A 182 -25.88 6.72 13.21
C ASN A 182 -26.00 7.83 14.27
N HIS A 183 -24.91 8.19 14.95
CA HIS A 183 -24.91 9.25 15.98
C HIS A 183 -23.81 10.31 15.74
N PRO A 184 -23.97 11.18 14.70
CA PRO A 184 -22.96 12.19 14.37
C PRO A 184 -22.69 13.21 15.49
N SER A 185 -23.64 13.41 16.41
CA SER A 185 -23.47 14.30 17.57
C SER A 185 -22.37 13.82 18.54
N THR A 186 -21.94 12.56 18.46
CA THR A 186 -20.85 12.01 19.30
C THR A 186 -19.45 12.35 18.77
N ILE A 187 -19.33 12.83 17.54
CA ILE A 187 -18.05 13.14 16.88
C ILE A 187 -17.12 14.02 17.74
N PRO A 188 -17.58 15.12 18.37
CA PRO A 188 -16.70 15.96 19.18
C PRO A 188 -16.05 15.23 20.35
N PHE A 189 -16.77 14.30 21.01
CA PHE A 189 -16.21 13.48 22.08
C PHE A 189 -15.08 12.58 21.55
N TYR A 190 -15.27 11.96 20.40
CA TYR A 190 -14.26 11.11 19.78
C TYR A 190 -13.05 11.88 19.25
N TRP A 191 -13.20 13.14 18.84
CA TRP A 191 -12.06 14.03 18.53
C TRP A 191 -11.18 14.26 19.76
N VAL A 192 -11.79 14.56 20.92
CA VAL A 192 -11.05 14.73 22.19
C VAL A 192 -10.34 13.43 22.56
N ARG A 193 -11.05 12.28 22.47
CA ARG A 193 -10.48 10.96 22.74
C ARG A 193 -9.28 10.65 21.85
N LEU A 194 -9.38 10.88 20.53
CA LEU A 194 -8.28 10.67 19.57
C LEU A 194 -7.07 11.54 19.89
N THR A 195 -7.33 12.83 20.18
CA THR A 195 -6.27 13.79 20.50
C THR A 195 -5.54 13.37 21.78
N PHE A 196 -6.29 12.95 22.79
CA PHE A 196 -5.73 12.43 24.04
C PHE A 196 -4.89 11.16 23.80
N GLU A 197 -5.39 10.19 23.04
CA GLU A 197 -4.62 8.98 22.73
C GLU A 197 -3.33 9.28 21.94
N ARG A 198 -3.35 10.25 21.03
CA ARG A 198 -2.14 10.64 20.30
C ARG A 198 -1.10 11.33 21.19
N ILE A 199 -1.53 12.23 22.06
CA ILE A 199 -0.64 12.98 22.96
C ILE A 199 -0.08 12.08 24.07
N PHE A 200 -0.88 11.20 24.66
CA PHE A 200 -0.47 10.45 25.85
C PHE A 200 -0.03 9.01 25.57
N LYS A 201 -0.62 8.30 24.59
CA LYS A 201 -0.28 6.90 24.32
C LYS A 201 0.71 6.72 23.17
N ASN A 202 0.73 7.63 22.20
CA ASN A 202 1.53 7.51 20.97
C ASN A 202 2.45 8.71 20.74
N HIS A 203 2.88 9.40 21.81
CA HIS A 203 3.61 10.66 21.67
C HIS A 203 4.96 10.47 20.96
N ASP A 204 5.69 9.40 21.23
CA ASP A 204 7.01 9.14 20.63
C ASP A 204 6.88 8.90 19.12
N LYS A 205 5.92 8.05 18.72
CA LYS A 205 5.62 7.80 17.30
C LYS A 205 5.19 9.08 16.58
N THR A 206 4.40 9.92 17.25
CA THR A 206 3.95 11.20 16.72
C THR A 206 5.12 12.17 16.53
N LYS A 207 6.03 12.25 17.51
CA LYS A 207 7.25 13.08 17.43
C LYS A 207 8.16 12.64 16.30
N ILE A 208 8.39 11.34 16.15
CA ILE A 208 9.21 10.78 15.06
C ILE A 208 8.61 11.17 13.70
N LYS A 209 7.30 11.00 13.50
CA LYS A 209 6.63 11.34 12.24
C LYS A 209 6.66 12.85 11.95
N ILE A 210 6.46 13.71 12.96
CA ILE A 210 6.56 15.18 12.76
C ILE A 210 7.98 15.56 12.35
N LYS A 211 8.99 14.99 13.01
CA LYS A 211 10.40 15.25 12.71
C LYS A 211 10.79 14.77 11.31
N SER A 212 10.28 13.63 10.85
CA SER A 212 10.58 13.16 9.49
C SER A 212 9.95 14.07 8.44
N ILE A 213 8.70 14.52 8.64
CA ILE A 213 8.04 15.48 7.73
C ILE A 213 8.82 16.79 7.64
N SER A 214 9.26 17.35 8.78
CA SER A 214 10.04 18.60 8.76
C SER A 214 11.42 18.46 8.11
N ASN A 215 11.93 17.23 8.03
CA ASN A 215 13.25 16.93 7.49
C ASN A 215 13.22 16.52 6.01
N VAL A 216 12.05 16.45 5.37
CA VAL A 216 11.96 16.15 3.93
C VAL A 216 12.59 17.30 3.15
N SER A 217 13.69 17.01 2.47
CA SER A 217 14.34 17.97 1.57
C SER A 217 13.59 18.07 0.24
N GLU A 218 13.68 19.23 -0.44
CA GLU A 218 13.11 19.38 -1.79
C GLU A 218 13.73 18.39 -2.80
N ALA A 219 15.01 18.03 -2.63
CA ALA A 219 15.65 17.00 -3.46
C ALA A 219 15.00 15.62 -3.31
N GLN A 220 14.68 15.20 -2.08
CA GLN A 220 13.98 13.92 -1.83
C GLN A 220 12.56 13.92 -2.40
N LYS A 221 11.87 15.05 -2.27
CA LYS A 221 10.53 15.23 -2.82
C LYS A 221 10.54 15.16 -4.35
N GLU A 222 11.51 15.79 -5.01
CA GLU A 222 11.65 15.73 -6.46
C GLU A 222 12.04 14.33 -6.95
N LYS A 223 13.00 13.67 -6.27
CA LYS A 223 13.33 12.25 -6.52
C LYS A 223 12.09 11.36 -6.42
N THR A 224 11.25 11.58 -5.41
CA THR A 224 10.00 10.82 -5.22
C THR A 224 8.98 11.07 -6.32
N LYS A 225 8.80 12.34 -6.75
CA LYS A 225 7.93 12.66 -7.89
C LYS A 225 8.41 12.01 -9.18
N GLN A 226 9.70 12.07 -9.45
CA GLN A 226 10.31 11.42 -10.61
C GLN A 226 10.06 9.90 -10.59
N LEU A 227 10.18 9.25 -9.44
CA LEU A 227 9.88 7.83 -9.30
C LEU A 227 8.40 7.51 -9.56
N PHE A 228 7.47 8.36 -9.11
CA PHE A 228 6.04 8.20 -9.41
C PHE A 228 5.75 8.35 -10.90
N GLU A 229 6.42 9.26 -11.59
CA GLU A 229 6.33 9.43 -13.05
C GLU A 229 6.80 8.20 -13.82
N ILE A 230 8.00 7.71 -13.47
CA ILE A 230 8.60 6.50 -14.04
C ILE A 230 7.65 5.31 -13.90
N CYS A 231 7.01 5.20 -12.75
CA CYS A 231 6.06 4.14 -12.43
C CYS A 231 4.63 4.38 -12.96
N GLY A 232 4.32 5.55 -13.53
CA GLY A 232 2.98 5.87 -14.02
C GLY A 232 1.92 6.11 -12.93
N LEU A 233 2.32 6.45 -11.70
CA LEU A 233 1.45 6.59 -10.53
C LEU A 233 1.21 8.06 -10.16
N LYS A 234 0.87 8.89 -11.15
CA LYS A 234 0.70 10.34 -11.03
C LYS A 234 -0.76 10.78 -11.00
#